data_AF-K1SHI2-F1
#
_entry.id   AF-K1SHI2-F1
#
_cell.length_a   1.000
_cell.length_b   1.000
_cell.length_c   1.000
_cell.angle_alpha   90.00
_cell.angle_beta   90.00
_cell.angle_gamma   90.00
#
_symmetry.space_group_name_H-M   'P 1'
#
loop_
_entity.id
_entity.type
_entity.pdbx_description
1 polymer ?
#
loop_
_entity_poly.entity_id
_entity_poly.type
_entity_poly.pdbx_seq_one_letter_code
_entity_poly.pdbx_strand_id
1 'polypeptide(L)'
;MPSTNPVITGVGNAMMALKCRNAVIIAPHPSTAHSSMGAVNYMRQALKKLGAPEDLVQGIDADHASIEATQAMLAMCDVNIATGGAGMVKAVYSSGRPGMGVGPGNCQAIIDEDYDDMAGACSAIVQNRSFDLGIPCIGEQTAHVPAAREEEFKKAMVAAGSYLVED
;
A
#
# COMPACT_ATOMS: atom_id res chain seq x y z
N MET A 1 6.25 5.15 5.32
CA MET A 1 5.02 5.39 4.52
C MET A 1 5.39 5.31 3.05
N PRO A 2 4.72 4.50 2.23
CA PRO A 2 5.04 4.43 0.81
C PRO A 2 4.49 5.65 0.07
N SER A 3 5.15 6.05 -1.02
CA SER A 3 4.67 7.12 -1.91
C SER A 3 3.39 6.76 -2.67
N THR A 4 3.12 5.46 -2.82
CA THR A 4 1.93 4.93 -3.50
C THR A 4 0.65 5.18 -2.70
N ASN A 5 0.71 4.99 -1.37
CA ASN A 5 -0.44 5.17 -0.47
C ASN A 5 -0.08 6.05 0.73
N PRO A 6 0.26 7.34 0.51
CA PRO A 6 0.89 8.19 1.53
C PRO A 6 -0.06 8.62 2.66
N VAL A 7 -1.37 8.60 2.41
CA VAL A 7 -2.40 9.00 3.37
C VAL A 7 -2.97 7.79 4.11
N ILE A 8 -3.66 6.90 3.37
CA ILE A 8 -4.49 5.85 3.98
C ILE A 8 -3.68 4.83 4.80
N THR A 9 -2.46 4.50 4.36
CA THR A 9 -1.59 3.57 5.09
C THR A 9 -1.21 4.10 6.47
N GLY A 10 -0.94 5.42 6.58
CA GLY A 10 -0.62 6.07 7.85
C GLY A 10 -1.81 6.11 8.79
N VAL A 11 -2.98 6.43 8.25
CA VAL A 11 -4.24 6.41 9.01
C VAL A 11 -4.56 5.00 9.51
N GLY A 12 -4.47 3.98 8.65
CA GLY A 12 -4.69 2.58 9.01
C GLY A 12 -3.78 2.10 10.13
N ASN A 13 -2.46 2.31 9.98
CA ASN A 13 -1.49 1.91 11.00
C ASN A 13 -1.69 2.67 12.32
N ALA A 14 -2.02 3.96 12.26
CA ALA A 14 -2.31 4.74 13.46
C ALA A 14 -3.58 4.24 14.18
N MET A 15 -4.66 3.96 13.45
CA MET A 15 -5.88 3.41 14.05
C MET A 15 -5.61 2.08 14.77
N MET A 16 -4.86 1.17 14.14
CA MET A 16 -4.48 -0.11 14.75
C MET A 16 -3.58 0.09 15.99
N ALA A 17 -2.57 0.95 15.90
CA ALA A 17 -1.68 1.27 17.01
C ALA A 17 -2.47 1.83 18.21
N LEU A 18 -3.30 2.85 17.98
CA LEU A 18 -4.12 3.49 19.00
C LEU A 18 -5.14 2.53 19.62
N LYS A 19 -5.79 1.69 18.80
CA LYS A 19 -6.74 0.67 19.29
C LYS A 19 -6.07 -0.31 20.25
N CYS A 20 -4.80 -0.62 20.00
CA CYS A 20 -3.96 -1.46 20.85
C CYS A 20 -3.21 -0.67 21.94
N ARG A 21 -3.55 0.62 22.16
CA ARG A 21 -2.97 1.51 23.18
C ARG A 21 -1.48 1.81 22.98
N ASN A 22 -1.03 1.91 21.73
CA ASN A 22 0.33 2.31 21.37
C ASN A 22 0.33 3.71 20.76
N ALA A 23 1.43 4.44 20.95
CA ALA A 23 1.75 5.61 20.13
C ALA A 23 2.39 5.17 18.81
N VAL A 24 2.34 6.03 17.78
CA VAL A 24 2.94 5.77 16.47
C VAL A 24 3.71 6.99 15.95
N ILE A 25 4.85 6.73 15.32
CA ILE A 25 5.64 7.73 14.60
C ILE A 25 5.66 7.35 13.12
N ILE A 26 5.21 8.25 12.25
CA ILE A 26 5.13 8.04 10.81
C ILE A 26 6.35 8.65 10.11
N ALA A 27 7.19 7.82 9.51
CA ALA A 27 8.23 8.26 8.57
C ALA A 27 7.67 8.31 7.13
N PRO A 28 7.51 9.50 6.52
CA PRO A 28 6.95 9.61 5.18
C PRO A 28 7.99 9.37 4.08
N HIS A 29 7.55 8.94 2.89
CA HIS A 29 8.41 8.98 1.70
C HIS A 29 8.63 10.44 1.27
N PRO A 30 9.87 10.87 0.96
CA PRO A 30 10.17 12.29 0.70
C PRO A 30 9.28 12.94 -0.37
N SER A 31 9.03 12.24 -1.48
CA SER A 31 8.17 12.76 -2.58
C SER A 31 6.70 12.99 -2.19
N THR A 32 6.27 12.51 -1.02
CA THR A 32 4.88 12.58 -0.55
C THR A 32 4.79 13.04 0.91
N ALA A 33 5.85 13.71 1.39
CA ALA A 33 6.01 14.04 2.80
C ALA A 33 4.91 14.98 3.31
N HIS A 34 4.57 16.02 2.55
CA HIS A 34 3.49 16.94 2.90
C HIS A 34 2.11 16.26 2.95
N SER A 35 1.79 15.38 2.01
CA SER A 35 0.52 14.64 2.02
C SER A 35 0.41 13.71 3.24
N SER A 36 1.49 13.01 3.55
CA SER A 36 1.56 12.14 4.73
C SER A 36 1.44 12.92 6.03
N MET A 37 2.16 14.05 6.15
CA MET A 37 2.11 14.91 7.33
C MET A 37 0.77 15.64 7.47
N GLY A 38 0.10 15.96 6.37
CA GLY A 38 -1.29 16.42 6.39
C GLY A 38 -2.21 15.41 7.09
N ALA A 39 -2.09 14.12 6.76
CA ALA A 39 -2.85 13.05 7.40
C ALA A 39 -2.51 12.90 8.90
N VAL A 40 -1.22 12.98 9.26
CA VAL A 40 -0.77 13.00 10.67
C VAL A 40 -1.43 14.16 11.42
N ASN A 41 -1.40 15.36 10.86
CA ASN A 41 -1.99 16.55 11.48
C ASN A 41 -3.51 16.43 11.66
N TYR A 42 -4.23 15.86 10.69
CA TYR A 42 -5.65 15.57 10.84
C TYR A 42 -5.93 14.61 12.01
N MET A 43 -5.15 13.55 12.15
CA MET A 43 -5.28 12.61 13.28
C MET A 43 -4.97 13.27 14.61
N ARG A 44 -3.92 14.10 14.68
CA ARG A 44 -3.58 14.88 15.89
C ARG A 44 -4.69 15.84 16.29
N GLN A 45 -5.28 16.56 15.33
CA GLN A 45 -6.43 17.42 15.57
C GLN A 45 -7.66 16.64 16.07
N ALA A 46 -7.88 15.42 15.56
CA ALA A 46 -8.95 14.55 16.04
C ALA A 46 -8.71 14.12 17.50
N LEU A 47 -7.48 13.73 17.85
CA LEU A 47 -7.10 13.41 19.23
C LEU A 47 -7.32 14.61 20.16
N LYS A 48 -6.90 15.81 19.75
CA LYS A 48 -7.11 17.05 20.50
C LYS A 48 -8.58 17.29 20.83
N LYS A 49 -9.46 17.14 19.82
CA LYS A 49 -10.92 17.32 19.99
C LYS A 49 -11.52 16.34 21.00
N LEU A 50 -10.90 15.18 21.17
CA LEU A 50 -11.30 14.16 22.14
C LEU A 50 -10.65 14.34 23.52
N GLY A 51 -9.80 15.36 23.70
CA GLY A 51 -9.01 15.56 24.92
C GLY A 51 -7.90 14.53 25.10
N ALA A 52 -7.55 13.76 24.06
CA ALA A 52 -6.46 12.80 24.08
C ALA A 52 -5.11 13.50 23.77
N PRO A 53 -3.97 12.95 24.25
CA PRO A 53 -2.66 13.49 23.89
C PRO A 53 -2.43 13.44 22.37
N GLU A 54 -2.16 14.58 21.76
CA GLU A 54 -1.93 14.69 20.30
C GLU A 54 -0.71 13.85 19.87
N ASP A 55 0.29 13.73 20.75
CA ASP A 55 1.55 13.03 20.50
C ASP A 55 1.45 11.50 20.52
N LEU A 56 0.24 10.95 20.69
CA LEU A 56 -0.01 9.54 20.37
C LEU A 56 0.17 9.26 18.87
N VAL A 57 0.04 10.29 18.02
CA VAL A 57 0.34 10.20 16.59
C VAL A 57 1.34 11.30 16.24
N GLN A 58 2.52 10.89 15.79
CA GLN A 58 3.61 11.78 15.38
C GLN A 58 4.04 11.43 13.96
N GLY A 59 4.83 12.30 13.35
CA GLY A 59 5.48 12.03 12.09
C GLY A 59 6.79 12.80 11.97
N ILE A 60 7.71 12.27 11.17
CA ILE A 60 8.90 13.00 10.76
C ILE A 60 8.44 14.16 9.90
N ASP A 61 8.80 15.38 10.30
CA ASP A 61 8.42 16.61 9.61
C ASP A 61 8.78 16.53 8.11
N ALA A 62 7.94 17.15 7.27
CA ALA A 62 8.05 17.01 5.84
C ALA A 62 9.39 17.50 5.29
N ASP A 63 9.94 18.57 5.86
CA ASP A 63 11.21 19.17 5.43
C ASP A 63 12.42 18.34 5.90
N HIS A 64 12.19 17.41 6.84
CA HIS A 64 13.21 16.54 7.43
C HIS A 64 13.04 15.07 7.03
N ALA A 65 12.15 14.78 6.07
CA ALA A 65 11.91 13.43 5.58
C ALA A 65 13.16 12.91 4.83
N SER A 66 13.99 12.11 5.52
CA SER A 66 15.21 11.54 4.95
C SER A 66 15.44 10.08 5.38
N ILE A 67 16.40 9.43 4.73
CA ILE A 67 16.83 8.07 5.08
C ILE A 67 17.42 8.08 6.50
N GLU A 68 18.25 9.07 6.81
CA GLU A 68 18.92 9.23 8.10
C GLU A 68 17.92 9.46 9.22
N ALA A 69 16.93 10.34 9.02
CA ALA A 69 15.85 10.58 9.97
C ALA A 69 15.03 9.29 10.21
N THR A 70 14.76 8.54 9.15
CA THR A 70 14.06 7.26 9.25
C THR A 70 14.89 6.24 10.03
N GLN A 71 16.18 6.10 9.74
CA GLN A 71 17.08 5.17 10.44
C GLN A 71 17.18 5.48 11.93
N ALA A 72 17.32 6.76 12.28
CA ALA A 72 17.32 7.20 13.67
C ALA A 72 16.00 6.82 14.37
N MET A 73 14.85 7.09 13.74
CA MET A 73 13.54 6.71 14.26
C MET A 73 13.43 5.18 14.46
N LEU A 74 13.83 4.37 13.47
CA LEU A 74 13.75 2.92 13.54
C LEU A 74 14.58 2.33 14.70
N ALA A 75 15.70 2.95 15.06
CA ALA A 75 16.55 2.52 16.17
C ALA A 75 15.94 2.85 17.55
N MET A 76 15.08 3.88 17.62
CA MET A 76 14.44 4.36 18.85
C MET A 76 13.10 3.67 19.14
N CYS A 77 12.40 3.19 18.12
CA CYS A 77 11.09 2.53 18.28
C CYS A 77 11.19 1.12 18.90
N ASP A 78 10.14 0.73 19.64
CA ASP A 78 10.01 -0.62 20.21
C ASP A 78 9.69 -1.68 19.17
N VAL A 79 8.89 -1.33 18.15
CA VAL A 79 8.51 -2.17 17.02
C VAL A 79 8.37 -1.33 15.76
N ASN A 80 8.76 -1.90 14.61
CA ASN A 80 8.80 -1.19 13.34
C ASN A 80 7.88 -1.85 12.30
N ILE A 81 7.13 -1.05 11.55
CA ILE A 81 6.26 -1.50 10.45
C ILE A 81 6.80 -0.94 9.13
N ALA A 82 7.17 -1.82 8.20
CA ALA A 82 7.68 -1.44 6.88
C ALA A 82 6.62 -1.70 5.81
N THR A 83 5.92 -0.64 5.39
CA THR A 83 5.15 -0.61 4.13
C THR A 83 5.92 0.19 3.11
N GLY A 84 6.57 -0.48 2.16
CA GLY A 84 7.43 0.13 1.15
C GLY A 84 8.24 -0.90 0.38
N GLY A 85 9.19 -0.43 -0.44
CA GLY A 85 10.05 -1.30 -1.23
C GLY A 85 11.05 -2.11 -0.40
N ALA A 86 11.73 -3.05 -1.06
CA ALA A 86 12.66 -3.99 -0.43
C ALA A 86 13.76 -3.32 0.41
N GLY A 87 14.24 -2.15 0.00
CA GLY A 87 15.23 -1.38 0.78
C GLY A 87 14.72 -0.95 2.15
N MET A 88 13.47 -0.46 2.24
CA MET A 88 12.85 -0.07 3.51
C MET A 88 12.58 -1.29 4.41
N VAL A 89 12.13 -2.39 3.82
CA VAL A 89 11.90 -3.65 4.53
C VAL A 89 13.20 -4.19 5.12
N LYS A 90 14.28 -4.18 4.32
CA LYS A 90 15.62 -4.53 4.80
C LYS A 90 16.08 -3.63 5.93
N ALA A 91 15.85 -2.31 5.84
CA ALA A 91 16.22 -1.37 6.90
C ALA A 91 15.50 -1.68 8.23
N VAL A 92 14.21 -1.99 8.18
CA VAL A 92 13.43 -2.41 9.36
C VAL A 92 13.95 -3.71 9.96
N TYR A 93 14.18 -4.75 9.15
CA TYR A 93 14.76 -6.00 9.67
C TYR A 93 16.22 -5.89 10.11
N SER A 94 16.92 -4.82 9.72
CA SER A 94 18.30 -4.55 10.12
C SER A 94 18.42 -3.55 11.29
N SER A 95 17.30 -3.06 11.83
CA SER A 95 17.31 -1.98 12.84
C SER A 95 17.65 -2.46 14.26
N GLY A 96 17.84 -3.76 14.47
CA GLY A 96 18.02 -4.36 15.80
C GLY A 96 16.74 -4.36 16.66
N ARG A 97 15.57 -4.12 16.06
CA ARG A 97 14.25 -4.10 16.72
C ARG A 97 13.29 -5.07 16.02
N PRO A 98 12.24 -5.57 16.70
CA PRO A 98 11.16 -6.32 16.07
C PRO A 98 10.57 -5.55 14.87
N GLY A 99 10.40 -6.25 13.75
CA GLY A 99 9.98 -5.65 12.47
C GLY A 99 8.89 -6.46 11.78
N MET A 100 7.90 -5.75 11.21
CA MET A 100 6.86 -6.30 10.35
C MET A 100 7.01 -5.68 8.96
N GLY A 101 7.60 -6.42 8.02
CA GLY A 101 7.82 -5.97 6.65
C GLY A 101 6.85 -6.60 5.64
N VAL A 102 6.55 -5.85 4.58
CA VAL A 102 5.81 -6.35 3.40
C VAL A 102 6.76 -6.85 2.29
N GLY A 103 6.19 -7.38 1.20
CA GLY A 103 6.91 -7.71 -0.02
C GLY A 103 6.26 -7.06 -1.26
N PRO A 104 6.96 -7.05 -2.41
CA PRO A 104 6.34 -6.65 -3.68
C PRO A 104 5.24 -7.64 -4.07
N GLY A 105 4.19 -7.13 -4.72
CA GLY A 105 3.16 -7.97 -5.31
C GLY A 105 3.40 -8.18 -6.80
N ASN A 106 3.14 -9.41 -7.26
CA ASN A 106 3.12 -9.79 -8.66
C ASN A 106 1.93 -10.75 -8.88
N CYS A 107 0.74 -10.24 -8.60
CA CYS A 107 -0.48 -11.05 -8.52
C CYS A 107 -0.85 -11.61 -9.89
N GLN A 108 -1.22 -12.89 -9.93
CA GLN A 108 -1.58 -13.59 -11.16
C GLN A 108 -3.03 -14.06 -11.04
N ALA A 109 -3.84 -13.75 -12.03
CA ALA A 109 -5.16 -14.34 -12.20
C ALA A 109 -5.03 -15.63 -13.02
N ILE A 110 -5.61 -16.73 -12.55
CA ILE A 110 -5.65 -18.00 -13.28
C ILE A 110 -7.12 -18.35 -13.44
N ILE A 111 -7.56 -18.45 -14.69
CA ILE A 111 -8.93 -18.85 -15.04
C ILE A 111 -8.86 -20.30 -15.51
N ASP A 112 -9.59 -21.21 -14.87
CA ASP A 112 -9.59 -22.64 -15.21
C ASP A 112 -10.54 -22.93 -16.39
N GLU A 113 -10.40 -24.11 -16.99
CA GLU A 113 -11.19 -24.59 -18.13
C GLU A 113 -12.69 -24.61 -17.83
N ASP A 114 -13.07 -24.94 -16.60
CA ASP A 114 -14.45 -25.11 -16.16
C ASP A 114 -15.08 -23.84 -15.56
N TYR A 115 -14.34 -22.72 -15.49
CA TYR A 115 -14.87 -21.47 -14.97
C TYR A 115 -15.85 -20.82 -15.96
N ASP A 116 -17.11 -20.64 -15.55
CA ASP A 116 -18.22 -20.32 -16.44
C ASP A 116 -18.51 -18.82 -16.61
N ASP A 117 -17.98 -17.96 -15.73
CA ASP A 117 -18.21 -16.50 -15.77
C ASP A 117 -16.99 -15.70 -16.29
N MET A 118 -16.58 -15.97 -17.53
CA MET A 118 -15.45 -15.26 -18.16
C MET A 118 -15.62 -13.73 -18.16
N ALA A 119 -16.85 -13.24 -18.36
CA ALA A 119 -17.14 -11.81 -18.36
C ALA A 119 -16.92 -11.18 -16.99
N GLY A 120 -17.39 -11.82 -15.92
CA GLY A 120 -17.17 -11.40 -14.54
C GLY A 120 -15.69 -11.40 -14.16
N ALA A 121 -14.95 -12.47 -14.50
CA ALA A 121 -13.51 -12.54 -14.24
C ALA A 121 -12.74 -11.40 -14.95
N CYS A 122 -12.96 -11.20 -16.25
CA CYS A 122 -12.30 -10.13 -17.00
C CYS A 122 -12.68 -8.74 -16.46
N SER A 123 -13.94 -8.53 -16.07
CA SER A 123 -14.37 -7.28 -15.45
C SER A 123 -13.64 -7.02 -14.12
N ALA A 124 -13.54 -8.03 -13.26
CA ALA A 124 -12.84 -7.93 -11.98
C ALA A 124 -11.34 -7.64 -12.18
N ILE A 125 -10.69 -8.35 -13.11
CA ILE A 125 -9.27 -8.13 -13.46
C ILE A 125 -9.05 -6.69 -13.92
N VAL A 126 -9.85 -6.19 -14.87
CA VAL A 126 -9.70 -4.81 -15.38
C VAL A 126 -9.98 -3.79 -14.29
N GLN A 127 -11.03 -3.97 -13.48
CA GLN A 127 -11.35 -3.05 -12.38
C GLN A 127 -10.24 -2.99 -11.34
N ASN A 128 -9.74 -4.14 -10.87
CA ASN A 128 -8.69 -4.17 -9.87
C ASN A 128 -7.36 -3.63 -10.42
N ARG A 129 -7.02 -3.93 -11.68
CA ARG A 129 -5.83 -3.39 -12.36
C ARG A 129 -5.87 -1.89 -12.59
N SER A 130 -7.04 -1.34 -12.93
CA SER A 130 -7.22 0.08 -13.24
C SER A 130 -7.46 0.94 -11.99
N PHE A 131 -7.83 0.32 -10.86
CA PHE A 131 -8.02 1.03 -9.60
C PHE A 131 -6.76 1.78 -9.20
N ASP A 132 -6.92 3.08 -8.91
CA ASP A 132 -5.83 4.00 -8.60
C ASP A 132 -4.66 3.90 -9.60
N LEU A 133 -4.98 3.78 -10.89
CA LEU A 133 -4.03 3.63 -11.99
C LEU A 133 -3.06 2.44 -11.82
N GLY A 134 -3.49 1.41 -11.07
CA GLY A 134 -2.69 0.23 -10.82
C GLY A 134 -1.58 0.42 -9.78
N ILE A 135 -1.66 1.48 -8.98
CA ILE A 135 -0.73 1.73 -7.88
C ILE A 135 -0.74 0.63 -6.80
N PRO A 136 -1.87 0.01 -6.42
CA PRO A 136 -1.88 -1.02 -5.38
C PRO A 136 -1.07 -2.26 -5.78
N CYS A 137 -0.27 -2.76 -4.83
CA CYS A 137 0.53 -3.97 -5.03
C CYS A 137 -0.28 -5.25 -5.20
N ILE A 138 -1.56 -5.23 -4.85
CA ILE A 138 -2.47 -6.38 -4.94
C ILE A 138 -3.19 -6.51 -6.29
N GLY A 139 -3.01 -5.53 -7.19
CA GLY A 139 -3.60 -5.58 -8.53
C GLY A 139 -2.96 -6.66 -9.39
N GLU A 140 -3.74 -7.31 -10.25
CA GLU A 140 -3.26 -8.34 -11.18
C GLU A 140 -2.16 -7.77 -12.08
N GLN A 141 -1.14 -8.57 -12.35
CA GLN A 141 -0.05 -8.25 -13.27
C GLN A 141 -0.13 -9.12 -14.52
N THR A 142 -0.65 -10.34 -14.37
CA THR A 142 -0.85 -11.28 -15.47
C THR A 142 -2.17 -12.03 -15.28
N ALA A 143 -2.75 -12.45 -16.39
CA ALA A 143 -3.87 -13.37 -16.44
C ALA A 143 -3.47 -14.59 -17.28
N HIS A 144 -3.82 -15.78 -16.80
CA HIS A 144 -3.60 -17.05 -17.48
C HIS A 144 -4.95 -17.68 -17.81
N VAL A 145 -5.12 -18.07 -19.07
CA VAL A 145 -6.35 -18.66 -19.59
C VAL A 145 -6.01 -19.86 -20.48
N PRO A 146 -6.82 -20.93 -20.50
CA PRO A 146 -6.63 -22.05 -21.42
C PRO A 146 -6.61 -21.58 -22.87
N ALA A 147 -5.70 -22.13 -23.67
CA ALA A 147 -5.53 -21.77 -25.08
C ALA A 147 -6.85 -21.88 -25.88
N ALA A 148 -7.68 -22.87 -25.55
CA ALA A 148 -8.98 -23.07 -26.19
C ALA A 148 -9.98 -21.91 -25.95
N ARG A 149 -9.74 -21.06 -24.94
CA ARG A 149 -10.61 -19.95 -24.52
C ARG A 149 -9.98 -18.56 -24.78
N GLU A 150 -8.87 -18.49 -25.49
CA GLU A 150 -8.14 -17.25 -25.74
C GLU A 150 -9.02 -16.17 -26.40
N GLU A 151 -9.79 -16.53 -27.44
CA GLU A 151 -10.64 -15.58 -28.15
C GLU A 151 -11.84 -15.10 -27.33
N GLU A 152 -12.39 -15.96 -26.46
CA GLU A 152 -13.42 -15.60 -25.49
C GLU A 152 -12.86 -14.58 -24.49
N PHE A 153 -11.68 -14.85 -23.94
CA PHE A 153 -10.99 -14.00 -22.99
C PHE A 153 -10.64 -12.63 -23.58
N LYS A 154 -10.04 -12.57 -24.77
CA LYS A 154 -9.72 -11.30 -25.45
C LYS A 154 -10.96 -10.43 -25.65
N LYS A 155 -12.06 -11.02 -26.12
CA LYS A 155 -13.33 -10.31 -26.30
C LYS A 155 -13.89 -9.80 -24.98
N ALA A 156 -13.85 -10.63 -23.94
CA ALA A 156 -14.31 -10.24 -22.60
C ALA A 156 -13.45 -9.13 -21.98
N MET A 157 -12.13 -9.17 -22.17
CA MET A 157 -11.19 -8.13 -21.72
C MET A 157 -11.45 -6.80 -22.43
N VAL A 158 -11.66 -6.80 -23.75
CA VAL A 158 -12.00 -5.58 -24.50
C VAL A 158 -13.37 -5.05 -24.06
N ALA A 159 -14.36 -5.92 -23.89
CA ALA A 159 -15.69 -5.55 -23.38
C ALA A 159 -15.63 -4.96 -21.96
N ALA A 160 -14.66 -5.42 -21.13
CA ALA A 160 -14.41 -4.88 -19.80
C ALA A 160 -13.66 -3.53 -19.80
N GLY A 161 -13.24 -3.01 -20.96
CA GLY A 161 -12.63 -1.69 -21.11
C GLY A 161 -11.11 -1.68 -21.27
N SER A 162 -10.50 -2.85 -21.49
CA SER A 162 -9.07 -2.91 -21.86
C SER A 162 -8.86 -2.71 -23.37
N TYR A 163 -7.62 -2.41 -23.74
CA TYR A 163 -7.20 -2.31 -25.14
C TYR A 163 -6.21 -3.44 -25.45
N LEU A 164 -6.48 -4.19 -26.53
CA LEU A 164 -5.57 -5.21 -27.03
C LEU A 164 -4.50 -4.54 -27.91
N VAL A 165 -3.24 -4.62 -27.48
CA VAL A 165 -2.11 -4.19 -28.30
C VAL A 165 -1.79 -5.29 -29.29
N GLU A 166 -1.87 -4.97 -30.59
CA GLU A 166 -1.47 -5.87 -31.68
C GLU A 166 0.04 -5.72 -31.95
N ASP A 167 0.68 -6.82 -32.34
CA ASP A 167 2.11 -6.88 -32.70
C ASP A 167 2.40 -6.26 -34.09
#